data_AF-A0A9P7KD85-F1
#
_entry.id   AF-A0A9P7KD85-F1
#
_cell.length_a   1.000
_cell.length_b   1.000
_cell.length_c   1.000
_cell.angle_alpha   90.00
_cell.angle_beta   90.00
_cell.angle_gamma   90.00
#
_symmetry.space_group_name_H-M   'P 1'
#
loop_
_entity.id
_entity.type
_entity.pdbx_description
1 polymer ?
#
loop_
_entity_poly.entity_id
_entity_poly.type
_entity_poly.pdbx_seq_one_letter_code
_entity_poly.pdbx_strand_id
1 'polypeptide(L)'
;MVQTNSIVPLLSVVVGLLLVFRTSYDRFWEGRKSFSALTASIRNLSRQVWVNVALPPTDPQPAFAKGKTPTSEVTLSQLRRRKIEALKLSLSLAYAAKHYLRGEDGIQWDDFHGILPAWFARHDETGYNVQHTTATHSYQATDSADLEAGTNSGVSTPDHHRPDATKRVRAKRSKQNLAAGPATPLLGDTHRTVEYHAYADEASLPLPLVLATELTRVLFNFRREGFLETVGPAGTNAMMQLISSMVDQITAMERIANTPIPISYGIHLKQCVTLYLFALPLTLVNDLGWATVPIVTVVAFTFMGIEGIADEIEMPFGVDERDLPLDLYCRDLKEEIE
;
A
#
# COMPACT_ATOMS: atom_id res chain seq x y z
N MET A 1 -7.62 -8.82 54.53
CA MET A 1 -6.35 -9.10 53.80
C MET A 1 -6.43 -10.28 52.84
N VAL A 2 -7.50 -11.10 52.80
CA VAL A 2 -7.57 -12.32 51.97
C VAL A 2 -8.09 -12.08 50.53
N GLN A 3 -8.79 -10.97 50.27
CA GLN A 3 -9.39 -10.72 48.93
C GLN A 3 -8.41 -10.20 47.85
N THR A 4 -7.28 -9.62 48.21
CA THR A 4 -6.29 -9.08 47.24
C THR A 4 -5.51 -10.18 46.53
N ASN A 5 -5.32 -11.34 47.17
CA ASN A 5 -4.48 -12.43 46.65
C ASN A 5 -5.13 -13.17 45.46
N SER A 6 -6.44 -13.04 45.26
CA SER A 6 -7.16 -13.66 44.13
C SER A 6 -7.35 -12.73 42.94
N ILE A 7 -7.27 -11.40 43.15
CA ILE A 7 -7.56 -10.41 42.10
C ILE A 7 -6.35 -10.24 41.16
N VAL A 8 -5.13 -10.24 41.70
CA VAL A 8 -3.91 -10.04 40.91
C VAL A 8 -3.73 -11.11 39.83
N PRO A 9 -3.77 -12.43 40.14
CA PRO A 9 -3.61 -13.46 39.11
C PRO A 9 -4.70 -13.40 38.03
N LEU A 10 -5.93 -13.03 38.42
CA LEU A 10 -7.04 -12.88 37.48
C LEU A 10 -6.79 -11.70 36.52
N LEU A 11 -6.34 -10.56 37.04
CA LEU A 11 -5.94 -9.42 36.20
C LEU A 11 -4.72 -9.75 35.33
N SER A 12 -3.74 -10.51 35.83
CA SER A 12 -2.58 -10.96 35.05
C SER A 12 -3.00 -11.80 33.85
N VAL A 13 -3.92 -12.74 34.05
CA VAL A 13 -4.45 -13.60 32.99
C VAL A 13 -5.24 -12.78 31.98
N VAL A 14 -6.08 -11.84 32.44
CA VAL A 14 -6.86 -10.97 31.56
C VAL A 14 -5.95 -10.06 30.73
N VAL A 15 -4.94 -9.43 31.33
CA VAL A 15 -3.99 -8.57 30.60
C VAL A 15 -3.15 -9.39 29.62
N GLY A 16 -2.70 -10.58 30.00
CA GLY A 16 -1.99 -11.49 29.09
C GLY A 16 -2.83 -11.95 27.91
N LEU A 17 -4.11 -12.27 28.15
CA LEU A 17 -5.05 -12.66 27.10
C LEU A 17 -5.38 -11.49 26.16
N LEU A 18 -5.57 -10.28 26.69
CA LEU A 18 -5.76 -9.07 25.90
C LEU A 18 -4.54 -8.77 25.01
N LEU A 19 -3.32 -8.99 25.51
CA LEU A 19 -2.11 -8.84 24.71
C LEU A 19 -2.05 -9.82 23.54
N VAL A 20 -2.41 -11.09 23.74
CA VAL A 20 -2.44 -12.08 22.65
C VAL A 20 -3.46 -11.68 21.58
N PHE A 21 -4.66 -11.26 21.99
CA PHE A 21 -5.70 -10.81 21.05
C PHE A 21 -5.35 -9.50 20.33
N ARG A 22 -4.42 -8.71 20.86
CA ARG A 22 -3.87 -7.52 20.19
C ARG A 22 -2.93 -7.85 19.05
N THR A 23 -2.21 -8.96 19.13
CA THR A 23 -1.08 -9.18 18.24
C THR A 23 -1.51 -9.14 16.77
N SER A 24 -0.95 -8.19 16.01
CA SER A 24 -1.19 -8.03 14.56
C SER A 24 -0.40 -9.04 13.73
N TYR A 25 0.01 -10.17 14.31
CA TYR A 25 0.88 -11.15 13.65
C TYR A 25 0.27 -11.66 12.34
N ASP A 26 -1.04 -11.93 12.33
CA ASP A 26 -1.72 -12.41 11.13
C ASP A 26 -1.73 -11.34 10.02
N ARG A 27 -1.88 -10.06 10.37
CA ARG A 27 -1.80 -8.93 9.41
C ARG A 27 -0.41 -8.83 8.77
N PHE A 28 0.64 -8.93 9.60
CA PHE A 28 2.02 -8.92 9.13
C PHE A 28 2.29 -10.08 8.17
N TRP A 29 1.86 -11.28 8.55
CA TRP A 29 2.04 -12.49 7.76
C TRP A 29 1.21 -12.49 6.47
N GLU A 30 -0.02 -11.97 6.50
CA GLU A 30 -0.86 -11.76 5.33
C GLU A 30 -0.21 -10.78 4.35
N GLY A 31 0.33 -9.66 4.84
CA GLY A 31 1.04 -8.68 4.01
C GLY A 31 2.24 -9.30 3.29
N ARG A 32 3.04 -10.09 4.00
CA ARG A 32 4.17 -10.84 3.42
C ARG A 32 3.71 -11.81 2.33
N LYS A 33 2.63 -12.56 2.59
CA LYS A 33 2.05 -13.51 1.62
C LYS A 33 1.57 -12.81 0.37
N SER A 34 0.85 -11.69 0.52
CA SER A 34 0.31 -10.95 -0.62
C SER A 34 1.41 -10.38 -1.51
N PHE A 35 2.46 -9.80 -0.92
CA PHE A 35 3.60 -9.31 -1.70
C PHE A 35 4.35 -10.45 -2.41
N SER A 36 4.56 -11.58 -1.73
CA SER A 36 5.16 -12.78 -2.34
C SER A 36 4.32 -13.36 -3.48
N ALA A 37 2.99 -13.34 -3.35
CA ALA A 37 2.08 -13.76 -4.41
C ALA A 37 2.09 -12.80 -5.61
N LEU A 38 2.30 -11.49 -5.37
CA LEU A 38 2.49 -10.49 -6.43
C LEU A 38 3.77 -10.79 -7.22
N THR A 39 4.91 -10.98 -6.56
CA THR A 39 6.18 -11.31 -7.23
C THR A 39 6.10 -12.65 -7.98
N ALA A 40 5.43 -13.66 -7.41
CA ALA A 40 5.19 -14.93 -8.09
C ALA A 40 4.33 -14.79 -9.35
N SER A 41 3.29 -13.95 -9.29
CA SER A 41 2.44 -13.64 -10.46
C SER A 41 3.26 -12.95 -11.56
N ILE A 42 4.16 -12.05 -11.18
CA ILE A 42 5.06 -11.34 -12.13
C ILE A 42 6.02 -12.33 -12.79
N ARG A 43 6.73 -13.16 -12.02
CA ARG A 43 7.61 -14.22 -12.54
C ARG A 43 6.89 -15.16 -13.51
N ASN A 44 5.66 -15.57 -13.14
CA ASN A 44 4.85 -16.43 -13.99
C ASN A 44 4.44 -15.73 -15.28
N LEU A 45 4.02 -14.46 -15.22
CA LEU A 45 3.67 -13.69 -16.41
C LEU A 45 4.90 -13.50 -17.30
N SER A 46 6.06 -13.21 -16.74
CA SER A 46 7.32 -13.07 -17.48
C SER A 46 7.64 -14.32 -18.29
N ARG A 47 7.55 -15.49 -17.65
CA ARG A 47 7.73 -16.78 -18.33
C ARG A 47 6.71 -16.97 -19.47
N GLN A 48 5.43 -16.69 -19.21
CA GLN A 48 4.38 -16.86 -20.22
C GLN A 48 4.58 -15.90 -21.40
N VAL A 49 4.92 -14.64 -21.17
CA VAL A 49 5.21 -13.66 -22.24
C VAL A 49 6.43 -14.09 -23.06
N TRP A 50 7.47 -14.62 -22.42
CA TRP A 50 8.66 -15.05 -23.12
C TRP A 50 8.40 -16.26 -24.04
N VAL A 51 7.68 -17.26 -23.52
CA VAL A 51 7.45 -18.55 -24.21
C VAL A 51 6.26 -18.51 -25.17
N ASN A 52 5.13 -17.92 -24.78
CA ASN A 52 3.87 -18.03 -25.53
C ASN A 52 3.74 -17.01 -26.66
N VAL A 53 4.44 -15.88 -26.59
CA VAL A 53 4.44 -14.89 -27.67
C VAL A 53 5.28 -15.45 -28.81
N ALA A 54 4.61 -15.94 -29.85
CA ALA A 54 5.22 -16.60 -30.99
C ALA A 54 6.21 -15.67 -31.72
N LEU A 55 7.30 -16.25 -32.23
CA LEU A 55 8.23 -15.54 -33.10
C LEU A 55 7.59 -15.34 -34.49
N PRO A 56 7.85 -14.21 -35.17
CA PRO A 56 7.48 -14.05 -36.57
C PRO A 56 8.11 -15.16 -37.42
N PRO A 57 7.41 -15.67 -38.45
CA PRO A 57 7.91 -16.76 -39.27
C PRO A 57 9.19 -16.35 -40.01
N THR A 58 10.25 -17.14 -39.88
CA THR A 58 11.54 -16.93 -40.56
C THR A 58 11.57 -17.54 -41.97
N ASP A 59 10.73 -18.55 -42.22
CA ASP A 59 10.68 -19.29 -43.49
C ASP A 59 9.33 -19.08 -44.22
N PRO A 60 9.29 -19.17 -45.57
CA PRO A 60 8.06 -19.22 -46.32
C PRO A 60 7.24 -20.43 -45.86
N GLN A 61 6.08 -20.11 -45.28
CA GLN A 61 5.28 -21.02 -44.49
C GLN A 61 4.82 -22.26 -45.29
N PRO A 62 5.00 -23.50 -44.79
CA PRO A 62 4.32 -24.64 -45.37
C PRO A 62 2.81 -24.46 -45.21
N ALA A 63 2.05 -24.62 -46.30
CA ALA A 63 0.62 -24.31 -46.44
C ALA A 63 -0.35 -25.04 -45.48
N PHE A 64 0.16 -25.78 -44.49
CA PHE A 64 -0.61 -26.67 -43.61
C PHE A 64 -0.44 -26.40 -42.10
N ALA A 65 0.19 -25.31 -41.69
CA ALA A 65 0.18 -24.92 -40.28
C ALA A 65 -1.22 -24.42 -39.89
N LYS A 66 -2.00 -25.24 -39.16
CA LYS A 66 -3.29 -24.86 -38.56
C LYS A 66 -3.06 -23.82 -37.45
N GLY A 67 -2.93 -22.57 -37.85
CA GLY A 67 -2.82 -21.41 -36.99
C GLY A 67 -2.64 -20.19 -37.87
N LYS A 68 -3.48 -19.17 -37.67
CA LYS A 68 -3.22 -17.86 -38.27
C LYS A 68 -1.82 -17.42 -37.77
N THR A 69 -0.97 -17.01 -38.69
CA THR A 69 0.35 -16.46 -38.35
C THR A 69 0.22 -14.97 -38.08
N PRO A 70 1.15 -14.39 -37.30
CA PRO A 70 1.11 -12.98 -36.98
C PRO A 70 1.01 -12.16 -38.27
N THR A 71 -0.05 -11.36 -38.35
CA THR A 71 -0.43 -10.59 -39.56
C THR A 71 0.42 -9.35 -39.76
N SER A 72 1.31 -9.06 -38.80
CA SER A 72 2.12 -7.85 -38.73
C SER A 72 3.59 -8.13 -39.08
N GLU A 73 4.16 -7.34 -39.99
CA GLU A 73 5.58 -7.31 -40.39
C GLU A 73 6.51 -6.80 -39.27
N VAL A 74 6.38 -7.33 -38.05
CA VAL A 74 7.21 -6.92 -36.91
C VAL A 74 8.52 -7.70 -36.98
N THR A 75 9.64 -6.99 -36.98
CA THR A 75 10.97 -7.62 -36.95
C THR A 75 11.21 -8.34 -35.61
N LEU A 76 12.01 -9.40 -35.60
CA LEU A 76 12.41 -10.13 -34.38
C LEU A 76 12.94 -9.22 -33.26
N SER A 77 13.74 -8.22 -33.61
CA SER A 77 14.29 -7.22 -32.68
C SER A 77 13.20 -6.35 -32.06
N GLN A 78 12.21 -5.93 -32.85
CA GLN A 78 11.07 -5.14 -32.38
C GLN A 78 10.17 -5.97 -31.45
N LEU A 79 9.92 -7.24 -31.78
CA LEU A 79 9.16 -8.13 -30.92
C LEU A 79 9.86 -8.37 -29.58
N ARG A 80 11.18 -8.64 -29.60
CA ARG A 80 11.97 -8.79 -28.37
C ARG A 80 11.90 -7.54 -27.50
N ARG A 81 12.01 -6.35 -28.10
CA ARG A 81 11.85 -5.08 -27.38
C ARG A 81 10.47 -4.96 -26.73
N ARG A 82 9.39 -5.28 -27.44
CA ARG A 82 8.02 -5.24 -26.89
C ARG A 82 7.81 -6.24 -25.75
N LYS A 83 8.40 -7.44 -25.85
CA LYS A 83 8.40 -8.41 -24.74
C LYS A 83 9.09 -7.80 -23.51
N ILE A 84 10.30 -7.25 -23.67
CA ILE A 84 11.05 -6.61 -22.58
C ILE A 84 10.26 -5.44 -21.98
N GLU A 85 9.62 -4.60 -22.80
CA GLU A 85 8.77 -3.51 -22.32
C GLU A 85 7.58 -4.01 -21.49
N ALA A 86 6.97 -5.15 -21.85
CA ALA A 86 5.92 -5.78 -21.04
C ALA A 86 6.44 -6.28 -19.68
N LEU A 87 7.64 -6.88 -19.66
CA LEU A 87 8.28 -7.33 -18.42
C LEU A 87 8.61 -6.15 -17.51
N LYS A 88 9.21 -5.10 -18.07
CA LYS A 88 9.50 -3.86 -17.36
C LYS A 88 8.25 -3.17 -16.81
N LEU A 89 7.14 -3.23 -17.54
CA LEU A 89 5.85 -2.73 -17.07
C LEU A 89 5.31 -3.54 -15.88
N SER A 90 5.45 -4.88 -15.92
CA SER A 90 5.11 -5.73 -14.77
C SER A 90 6.01 -5.52 -13.55
N LEU A 91 7.29 -5.18 -13.75
CA LEU A 91 8.20 -4.79 -12.67
C LEU A 91 7.82 -3.43 -12.08
N SER A 92 7.51 -2.46 -12.94
CA SER A 92 7.03 -1.13 -12.54
C SER A 92 5.77 -1.22 -11.65
N LEU A 93 4.91 -2.21 -11.89
CA LEU A 93 3.74 -2.49 -11.05
C LEU A 93 4.12 -2.83 -9.60
N ALA A 94 5.17 -3.61 -9.38
CA ALA A 94 5.65 -3.96 -8.04
C ALA A 94 6.23 -2.74 -7.30
N TYR A 95 7.03 -1.92 -8.00
CA TYR A 95 7.52 -0.65 -7.47
C TYR A 95 6.39 0.32 -7.15
N ALA A 96 5.42 0.48 -8.04
CA ALA A 96 4.25 1.29 -7.80
C ALA A 96 3.46 0.78 -6.60
N ALA A 97 3.30 -0.55 -6.43
CA ALA A 97 2.62 -1.12 -5.27
C ALA A 97 3.34 -0.76 -3.97
N LYS A 98 4.68 -0.86 -3.93
CA LYS A 98 5.50 -0.44 -2.79
C LYS A 98 5.28 1.03 -2.43
N HIS A 99 5.50 1.93 -3.39
CA HIS A 99 5.37 3.38 -3.16
C HIS A 99 3.94 3.76 -2.76
N TYR A 100 2.94 3.14 -3.39
CA TYR A 100 1.55 3.38 -3.06
C TYR A 100 1.17 2.93 -1.63
N LEU A 101 1.70 1.81 -1.15
CA LEU A 101 1.50 1.36 0.24
C LEU A 101 2.17 2.29 1.26
N ARG A 102 3.25 2.98 0.87
CA ARG A 102 3.96 3.98 1.69
C ARG A 102 3.36 5.39 1.59
N GLY A 103 2.37 5.61 0.72
CA GLY A 103 1.82 6.93 0.45
C GLY A 103 2.78 7.85 -0.32
N GLU A 104 3.73 7.26 -1.04
CA GLU A 104 4.73 7.90 -1.89
C GLU A 104 4.21 8.00 -3.34
N ASP A 105 3.16 8.78 -3.56
CA ASP A 105 2.55 8.91 -4.89
C ASP A 105 3.51 9.58 -5.90
N GLY A 106 3.55 9.06 -7.14
CA GLY A 106 4.29 9.66 -8.26
C GLY A 106 5.27 8.71 -8.95
N ILE A 107 5.88 9.19 -10.03
CA ILE A 107 6.82 8.45 -10.90
C ILE A 107 8.26 8.95 -10.71
N GLN A 108 8.47 10.00 -9.92
CA GLN A 108 9.76 10.69 -9.76
C GLN A 108 10.79 9.91 -8.94
N TRP A 109 10.45 8.72 -8.47
CA TRP A 109 11.34 7.87 -7.67
C TRP A 109 12.42 7.22 -8.54
N ASP A 110 13.64 7.13 -7.99
CA ASP A 110 14.81 6.54 -8.67
C ASP A 110 14.55 5.09 -9.12
N ASP A 111 13.69 4.38 -8.40
CA ASP A 111 13.22 3.03 -8.72
C ASP A 111 12.59 2.91 -10.11
N PHE A 112 11.94 3.96 -10.63
CA PHE A 112 11.32 3.93 -11.96
C PHE A 112 12.31 4.25 -13.08
N HIS A 113 13.49 4.80 -12.76
CA HIS A 113 14.47 5.23 -13.75
C HIS A 113 15.03 4.02 -14.53
N GLY A 114 14.88 4.03 -15.86
CA GLY A 114 15.33 2.93 -16.75
C GLY A 114 14.42 1.69 -16.80
N ILE A 115 13.43 1.61 -15.91
CA ILE A 115 12.44 0.53 -15.90
C ILE A 115 11.17 0.96 -16.63
N LEU A 116 10.65 2.14 -16.33
CA LEU A 116 9.40 2.62 -16.93
C LEU A 116 9.55 2.79 -18.45
N PRO A 117 8.65 2.25 -19.29
CA PRO A 117 8.71 2.47 -20.72
C PRO A 117 8.63 3.96 -21.07
N ALA A 118 9.46 4.42 -22.00
CA ALA A 118 9.55 5.84 -22.38
C ALA A 118 8.25 6.44 -22.99
N TRP A 119 7.31 5.60 -23.42
CA TRP A 119 5.98 6.03 -23.85
C TRP A 119 5.03 6.22 -22.66
N PHE A 120 5.23 5.49 -21.56
CA PHE A 120 4.44 5.62 -20.34
C PHE A 120 4.87 6.86 -19.55
N ALA A 121 6.18 7.14 -19.47
CA ALA A 121 6.71 8.34 -18.82
C ALA A 121 6.14 9.66 -19.41
N ARG A 122 5.79 9.66 -20.70
CA ARG A 122 5.18 10.82 -21.38
C ARG A 122 3.72 11.08 -21.01
N HIS A 123 3.02 10.12 -20.41
CA HIS A 123 1.64 10.33 -19.96
C HIS A 123 1.54 11.19 -18.68
N ASP A 124 2.65 11.42 -17.98
CA ASP A 124 2.73 12.29 -16.79
C ASP A 124 2.63 13.78 -17.16
N GLU A 125 3.24 14.20 -18.27
CA GLU A 125 3.20 15.58 -18.78
C GLU A 125 1.79 16.05 -19.19
N THR A 126 0.84 15.12 -19.35
CA THR A 126 -0.53 15.40 -19.82
C THR A 126 -1.61 15.35 -18.73
N GLY A 127 -1.26 15.20 -17.44
CA GLY A 127 -2.23 15.43 -16.36
C GLY A 127 -2.32 14.35 -15.28
N TYR A 128 -1.20 14.03 -14.62
CA TYR A 128 -1.23 13.49 -13.25
C TYR A 128 -0.64 14.56 -12.33
N ASN A 129 -1.50 15.46 -11.84
CA ASN A 129 -1.08 16.52 -10.92
C ASN A 129 -0.68 15.90 -9.57
N VAL A 130 0.62 15.73 -9.33
CA VAL A 130 1.21 15.38 -8.03
C VAL A 130 1.23 16.65 -7.17
N GLN A 131 0.10 17.00 -6.56
CA GLN A 131 0.10 18.02 -5.50
C GLN A 131 0.24 17.33 -4.15
N HIS A 132 1.42 17.47 -3.54
CA HIS A 132 1.69 17.15 -2.14
C HIS A 132 0.79 17.99 -1.24
N THR A 133 -0.31 17.41 -0.74
CA THR A 133 -1.05 17.99 0.39
C THR A 133 -0.61 17.32 1.69
N THR A 134 0.40 17.87 2.34
CA THR A 134 0.68 17.64 3.77
C THR A 134 -0.40 18.31 4.60
N ALA A 135 -1.58 17.66 4.72
CA ALA A 135 -2.58 18.08 5.68
C ALA A 135 -2.23 17.52 7.07
N THR A 136 -1.41 18.26 7.81
CA THR A 136 -1.18 18.06 9.24
C THR A 136 -2.45 18.43 9.99
N HIS A 137 -3.24 17.45 10.42
CA HIS A 137 -4.31 17.69 11.41
C HIS A 137 -3.71 17.59 12.80
N SER A 138 -3.23 18.71 13.34
CA SER A 138 -3.06 18.87 14.79
C SER A 138 -4.42 19.23 15.41
N TYR A 139 -4.80 18.50 16.45
CA TYR A 139 -5.93 18.88 17.29
C TYR A 139 -5.55 20.14 18.08
N GLN A 140 -6.14 21.29 17.76
CA GLN A 140 -6.15 22.45 18.66
C GLN A 140 -7.54 22.56 19.27
N ALA A 141 -7.62 22.17 20.55
CA ALA A 141 -8.74 22.50 21.41
C ALA A 141 -8.50 23.91 22.00
N THR A 142 -9.58 24.71 21.99
CA THR A 142 -9.80 25.92 22.78
C THR A 142 -8.73 27.01 22.71
N ASP A 143 -9.02 28.10 22.00
CA ASP A 143 -8.76 29.42 22.59
C ASP A 143 -9.79 30.47 22.18
N SER A 144 -10.15 31.27 23.16
CA SER A 144 -11.14 32.34 23.13
C SER A 144 -10.52 33.67 22.71
N ALA A 145 -11.30 34.46 21.96
CA ALA A 145 -11.31 35.92 21.87
C ALA A 145 -10.03 36.72 22.25
N ASP A 146 -9.41 37.40 21.26
CA ASP A 146 -9.44 38.87 21.11
C ASP A 146 -8.26 39.45 20.30
N LEU A 147 -8.60 40.41 19.43
CA LEU A 147 -7.90 41.64 19.03
C LEU A 147 -6.50 41.64 18.34
N GLU A 148 -6.55 42.27 17.16
CA GLU A 148 -5.63 43.29 16.61
C GLU A 148 -4.32 42.94 15.89
N ALA A 149 -4.05 43.81 14.92
CA ALA A 149 -3.07 43.74 13.86
C ALA A 149 -1.62 43.95 14.32
N GLY A 150 -0.68 43.34 13.61
CA GLY A 150 0.74 43.64 13.75
C GLY A 150 1.61 42.83 12.79
N THR A 151 2.03 43.47 11.70
CA THR A 151 3.15 43.03 10.85
C THR A 151 4.44 42.88 11.66
N ASN A 152 5.12 41.74 11.58
CA ASN A 152 6.55 41.69 11.25
C ASN A 152 7.11 40.28 11.08
N SER A 153 8.09 40.23 10.18
CA SER A 153 8.97 39.16 9.73
C SER A 153 9.71 38.42 10.84
N GLY A 154 9.76 37.09 10.72
CA GLY A 154 10.67 36.20 11.42
C GLY A 154 10.71 34.84 10.74
N VAL A 155 11.56 34.69 9.72
CA VAL A 155 11.80 33.41 9.07
C VAL A 155 12.72 32.57 9.96
N SER A 156 12.17 31.54 10.59
CA SER A 156 12.91 30.41 11.13
C SER A 156 12.41 29.14 10.46
N THR A 157 13.23 28.56 9.59
CA THR A 157 13.03 27.28 8.92
C THR A 157 13.05 26.12 9.91
N PRO A 158 12.08 25.20 9.91
CA PRO A 158 12.25 23.88 10.53
C PRO A 158 12.76 22.87 9.50
N ASP A 159 13.80 22.13 9.89
CA ASP A 159 14.43 21.02 9.17
C ASP A 159 13.42 19.95 8.73
N HIS A 160 13.50 19.57 7.45
CA HIS A 160 12.62 18.59 6.79
C HIS A 160 13.29 17.22 6.60
N HIS A 161 13.92 16.64 7.63
CA HIS A 161 14.54 15.31 7.56
C HIS A 161 14.08 14.38 8.71
N ARG A 162 12.78 14.11 8.77
CA ARG A 162 12.25 12.92 9.47
C ARG A 162 10.92 12.50 8.81
N PRO A 163 10.84 11.37 8.09
CA PRO A 163 9.55 10.86 7.64
C PRO A 163 8.78 10.35 8.87
N ASP A 164 7.58 10.90 9.07
CA ASP A 164 6.64 10.47 10.11
C ASP A 164 6.00 9.15 9.70
N ALA A 165 6.31 8.08 10.44
CA ALA A 165 5.85 6.70 10.19
C ALA A 165 4.32 6.53 10.34
N THR A 166 3.59 7.55 10.79
CA THR A 166 2.11 7.49 10.92
C THR A 166 1.35 8.06 9.73
N LYS A 167 2.01 8.36 8.60
CA LYS A 167 1.33 8.91 7.42
C LYS A 167 0.38 7.86 6.81
N ARG A 168 -0.92 8.08 7.06
CA ARG A 168 -2.03 7.17 6.75
C ARG A 168 -2.19 7.00 5.24
N VAL A 169 -2.32 5.75 4.79
CA VAL A 169 -2.78 5.44 3.43
C VAL A 169 -4.21 5.98 3.28
N ARG A 170 -4.44 6.70 2.18
CA ARG A 170 -5.68 7.45 1.90
C ARG A 170 -6.86 6.49 1.77
N ALA A 171 -7.89 6.68 2.59
CA ALA A 171 -9.17 5.99 2.41
C ALA A 171 -9.80 6.33 1.05
N LYS A 172 -10.20 5.32 0.26
CA LYS A 172 -10.97 5.52 -0.98
C LYS A 172 -12.34 6.11 -0.65
N ARG A 173 -12.70 7.18 -1.36
CA ARG A 173 -13.86 8.05 -1.18
C ARG A 173 -15.17 7.33 -1.57
N SER A 174 -15.97 6.89 -0.61
CA SER A 174 -17.43 6.76 -0.79
C SER A 174 -18.11 8.03 -0.25
N LYS A 175 -18.54 8.92 -1.16
CA LYS A 175 -19.51 9.97 -0.81
C LYS A 175 -20.88 9.48 -1.23
N GLN A 176 -21.69 9.06 -0.26
CA GLN A 176 -23.14 9.19 -0.37
C GLN A 176 -23.55 10.21 0.69
N ASN A 177 -23.77 11.45 0.26
CA ASN A 177 -24.55 12.42 1.01
C ASN A 177 -25.41 13.18 -0.01
N LEU A 178 -26.62 12.68 -0.22
CA LEU A 178 -27.71 13.41 -0.85
C LEU A 178 -28.88 13.47 0.12
N ALA A 179 -29.19 14.68 0.58
CA ALA A 179 -30.51 15.29 0.61
C ALA A 179 -30.32 16.70 1.25
N ALA A 180 -30.33 17.75 0.44
CA ALA A 180 -31.52 18.56 0.13
C ALA A 180 -32.05 19.28 1.37
N GLY A 181 -31.72 20.57 1.50
CA GLY A 181 -32.38 21.46 2.46
C GLY A 181 -33.76 21.92 1.98
N PRO A 182 -34.42 22.82 2.72
CA PRO A 182 -35.27 23.82 2.07
C PRO A 182 -34.89 25.26 2.48
N ALA A 183 -34.55 26.03 1.45
CA ALA A 183 -34.77 27.47 1.23
C ALA A 183 -34.37 28.52 2.29
N THR A 184 -33.47 29.42 1.88
CA THR A 184 -33.70 30.86 2.04
C THR A 184 -33.43 31.60 0.72
N PRO A 185 -34.22 32.63 0.36
CA PRO A 185 -34.46 33.05 -1.02
C PRO A 185 -33.99 34.50 -1.24
N LEU A 186 -32.69 34.79 -1.05
CA LEU A 186 -32.19 36.18 -1.08
C LEU A 186 -30.78 36.34 -1.64
N LEU A 187 -30.48 35.77 -2.80
CA LEU A 187 -29.38 36.23 -3.66
C LEU A 187 -29.60 35.72 -5.09
N GLY A 188 -30.49 36.42 -5.80
CA GLY A 188 -30.89 36.14 -7.18
C GLY A 188 -29.92 36.66 -8.25
N ASP A 189 -28.62 36.75 -7.97
CA ASP A 189 -27.67 37.36 -8.94
C ASP A 189 -26.30 36.69 -9.06
N THR A 190 -26.11 35.47 -8.55
CA THR A 190 -25.00 34.62 -9.00
C THR A 190 -25.53 33.61 -10.00
N HIS A 191 -25.74 34.07 -11.23
CA HIS A 191 -25.71 33.20 -12.40
C HIS A 191 -24.28 32.64 -12.51
N ARG A 192 -23.90 31.71 -11.63
CA ARG A 192 -22.78 30.82 -11.89
C ARG A 192 -23.35 29.82 -12.87
N THR A 193 -23.28 30.17 -14.15
CA THR A 193 -23.37 29.21 -15.24
C THR A 193 -22.55 27.99 -14.79
N VAL A 194 -23.21 26.84 -14.69
CA VAL A 194 -22.52 25.57 -14.53
C VAL A 194 -21.74 25.40 -15.83
N GLU A 195 -20.53 25.93 -15.83
CA GLU A 195 -19.55 25.63 -16.85
C GLU A 195 -19.16 24.18 -16.59
N TYR A 196 -19.79 23.28 -17.33
CA TYR A 196 -19.41 21.89 -17.38
C TYR A 196 -18.00 21.85 -17.95
N HIS A 197 -16.99 21.83 -17.08
CA HIS A 197 -15.64 21.48 -17.48
C HIS A 197 -15.71 20.09 -18.10
N ALA A 198 -15.49 20.03 -19.42
CA ALA A 198 -15.31 18.78 -20.13
C ALA A 198 -14.02 18.13 -19.58
N TYR A 199 -14.15 16.90 -19.07
CA TYR A 199 -13.08 16.01 -18.58
C TYR A 199 -12.69 16.10 -17.07
N ALA A 200 -13.19 15.14 -16.28
CA ALA A 200 -12.36 14.15 -15.56
C ALA A 200 -11.24 14.56 -14.55
N ASP A 201 -11.27 15.69 -13.86
CA ASP A 201 -10.06 16.17 -13.14
C ASP A 201 -9.75 15.73 -11.68
N GLU A 202 -10.55 14.94 -10.93
CA GLU A 202 -10.11 14.51 -9.57
C GLU A 202 -10.53 13.09 -9.15
N ALA A 203 -10.33 12.12 -10.03
CA ALA A 203 -10.28 10.70 -9.68
C ALA A 203 -8.95 10.11 -10.16
N SER A 204 -7.85 10.48 -9.51
CA SER A 204 -6.53 9.90 -9.79
C SER A 204 -6.58 8.41 -9.45
N LEU A 205 -6.70 7.56 -10.48
CA LEU A 205 -6.56 6.12 -10.34
C LEU A 205 -5.19 5.84 -9.71
N PRO A 206 -5.09 4.91 -8.73
CA PRO A 206 -3.80 4.61 -8.13
C PRO A 206 -2.86 4.07 -9.21
N LEU A 207 -1.61 4.55 -9.21
CA LEU A 207 -0.60 4.22 -10.22
C LEU A 207 -0.48 2.71 -10.50
N PRO A 208 -0.55 1.80 -9.50
CA PRO A 208 -0.53 0.37 -9.76
C PRO A 208 -1.68 -0.10 -10.66
N LEU A 209 -2.89 0.44 -10.50
CA LEU A 209 -4.01 0.06 -11.37
C LEU A 209 -3.83 0.58 -12.80
N VAL A 210 -3.27 1.78 -12.96
CA VAL A 210 -2.94 2.32 -14.28
C VAL A 210 -1.95 1.40 -14.99
N LEU A 211 -0.87 0.99 -14.30
CA LEU A 211 0.12 0.06 -14.85
C LEU A 211 -0.48 -1.31 -15.19
N ALA A 212 -1.39 -1.82 -14.36
CA ALA A 212 -2.11 -3.06 -14.65
C ALA A 212 -2.99 -2.95 -15.91
N THR A 213 -3.69 -1.83 -16.11
CA THR A 213 -4.50 -1.60 -17.32
C THR A 213 -3.66 -1.52 -18.58
N GLU A 214 -2.49 -0.88 -18.52
CA GLU A 214 -1.55 -0.84 -19.64
C GLU A 214 -0.95 -2.22 -19.93
N LEU A 215 -0.68 -3.03 -18.91
CA LEU A 215 -0.21 -4.40 -19.09
C LEU A 215 -1.25 -5.26 -19.79
N THR A 216 -2.53 -5.11 -19.43
CA THR A 216 -3.65 -5.74 -20.14
C THR A 216 -3.73 -5.28 -21.59
N ARG A 217 -3.52 -3.98 -21.87
CA ARG A 217 -3.50 -3.43 -23.23
C ARG A 217 -2.38 -4.04 -24.07
N VAL A 218 -1.17 -4.21 -23.50
CA VAL A 218 -0.04 -4.83 -24.19
C VAL A 218 -0.36 -6.28 -24.56
N LEU A 219 -0.93 -7.08 -23.65
CA LEU A 219 -1.36 -8.45 -23.96
C LEU A 219 -2.47 -8.50 -25.02
N PHE A 220 -3.42 -7.57 -24.96
CA PHE A 220 -4.47 -7.45 -25.95
C PHE A 220 -3.90 -7.18 -27.35
N ASN A 221 -2.90 -6.31 -27.44
CA ASN A 221 -2.23 -6.01 -28.70
C ASN A 221 -1.48 -7.24 -29.26
N PHE A 222 -0.78 -8.01 -28.42
CA PHE A 222 -0.17 -9.27 -28.85
C PHE A 222 -1.19 -10.28 -29.37
N ARG A 223 -2.37 -10.35 -28.76
CA ARG A 223 -3.47 -11.19 -29.24
C ARG A 223 -4.02 -10.69 -30.59
N ARG A 224 -4.27 -9.38 -30.70
CA ARG A 224 -4.83 -8.76 -31.92
C ARG A 224 -3.92 -8.95 -33.13
N GLU A 225 -2.62 -8.90 -32.91
CA GLU A 225 -1.60 -9.04 -33.96
C GLU A 225 -1.30 -10.51 -34.33
N GLY A 226 -1.92 -11.48 -33.65
CA GLY A 226 -1.79 -12.91 -33.95
C GLY A 226 -0.62 -13.61 -33.23
N PHE A 227 0.17 -12.91 -32.41
CA PHE A 227 1.31 -13.49 -31.71
C PHE A 227 0.95 -14.54 -30.65
N LEU A 228 -0.32 -14.63 -30.26
CA LEU A 228 -0.83 -15.55 -29.22
C LEU A 228 -1.75 -16.64 -29.77
N GLU A 229 -1.87 -16.78 -31.09
CA GLU A 229 -2.78 -17.76 -31.72
C GLU A 229 -2.30 -19.21 -31.53
N THR A 230 -0.99 -19.42 -31.36
CA THR A 230 -0.39 -20.73 -31.11
C THR A 230 -0.83 -21.36 -29.79
N VAL A 231 -1.04 -20.54 -28.76
CA VAL A 231 -1.47 -20.99 -27.43
C VAL A 231 -2.99 -20.94 -27.27
N GLY A 232 -3.66 -20.24 -28.20
CA GLY A 232 -5.10 -20.17 -28.29
C GLY A 232 -5.78 -19.42 -27.13
N PRO A 233 -7.12 -19.50 -27.05
CA PRO A 233 -7.90 -18.79 -26.04
C PRO A 233 -7.53 -19.18 -24.60
N ALA A 234 -7.20 -20.46 -24.34
CA ALA A 234 -6.86 -20.93 -23.01
C ALA A 234 -5.57 -20.29 -22.46
N GLY A 235 -4.51 -20.21 -23.27
CA GLY A 235 -3.25 -19.57 -22.86
C GLY A 235 -3.38 -18.06 -22.66
N THR A 236 -4.11 -17.39 -23.55
CA THR A 236 -4.38 -15.95 -23.40
C THR A 236 -5.17 -15.64 -22.13
N ASN A 237 -6.19 -16.45 -21.81
CA ASN A 237 -6.94 -16.33 -20.58
C ASN A 237 -6.06 -16.58 -19.35
N ALA A 238 -5.15 -17.57 -19.38
CA ALA A 238 -4.23 -17.82 -18.28
C ALA A 238 -3.31 -16.62 -18.00
N MET A 239 -2.82 -15.92 -19.03
CA MET A 239 -2.02 -14.70 -18.85
C MET A 239 -2.86 -13.53 -18.31
N MET A 240 -4.10 -13.38 -18.76
CA MET A 240 -5.02 -12.37 -18.20
C MET A 240 -5.33 -12.64 -16.72
N GLN A 241 -5.50 -13.91 -16.33
CA GLN A 241 -5.69 -14.30 -14.93
C GLN A 241 -4.48 -13.98 -14.05
N LEU A 242 -3.25 -14.05 -14.58
CA LEU A 242 -2.06 -13.62 -13.85
C LEU A 242 -2.09 -12.11 -13.56
N ILE A 243 -2.56 -11.28 -14.52
CA ILE A 243 -2.72 -9.84 -14.30
C ILE A 243 -3.82 -9.58 -13.27
N SER A 244 -4.97 -10.25 -13.38
CA SER A 244 -6.03 -10.14 -12.37
C SER A 244 -5.52 -10.51 -10.98
N SER A 245 -4.75 -11.59 -10.86
CA SER A 245 -4.11 -11.99 -9.60
C SER A 245 -3.17 -10.91 -9.05
N MET A 246 -2.39 -10.21 -9.89
CA MET A 246 -1.58 -9.07 -9.44
C MET A 246 -2.44 -7.96 -8.83
N VAL A 247 -3.55 -7.62 -9.48
CA VAL A 247 -4.51 -6.61 -9.00
C VAL A 247 -5.17 -7.04 -7.70
N ASP A 248 -5.53 -8.33 -7.58
CA ASP A 248 -6.09 -8.89 -6.35
C ASP A 248 -5.10 -8.80 -5.18
N GLN A 249 -3.81 -9.08 -5.42
CA GLN A 249 -2.78 -8.93 -4.38
C GLN A 249 -2.58 -7.47 -3.98
N ILE A 250 -2.61 -6.52 -4.92
CA ILE A 250 -2.56 -5.08 -4.60
C ILE A 250 -3.77 -4.69 -3.75
N THR A 251 -4.96 -5.18 -4.10
CA THR A 251 -6.20 -4.91 -3.34
C THR A 251 -6.16 -5.53 -1.94
N ALA A 252 -5.56 -6.71 -1.79
CA ALA A 252 -5.35 -7.33 -0.48
C ALA A 252 -4.40 -6.50 0.39
N MET A 253 -3.28 -6.02 -0.17
CA MET A 253 -2.34 -5.13 0.54
C MET A 253 -2.99 -3.77 0.86
N GLU A 254 -3.78 -3.21 -0.05
CA GLU A 254 -4.61 -2.02 0.21
C GLU A 254 -5.54 -2.22 1.41
N ARG A 255 -6.20 -3.38 1.50
CA ARG A 255 -7.06 -3.69 2.65
C ARG A 255 -6.26 -3.68 3.93
N ILE A 256 -5.14 -4.41 3.99
CA ILE A 256 -4.28 -4.51 5.18
C ILE A 256 -3.79 -3.13 5.64
N ALA A 257 -3.40 -2.26 4.70
CA ALA A 257 -2.92 -0.91 4.98
C ALA A 257 -4.03 0.07 5.39
N ASN A 258 -5.21 -0.03 4.76
CA ASN A 258 -6.32 0.91 5.00
C ASN A 258 -7.27 0.48 6.12
N THR A 259 -7.22 -0.77 6.57
CA THR A 259 -8.03 -1.26 7.70
C THR A 259 -7.16 -1.52 8.93
N PRO A 260 -6.62 -0.47 9.59
CA PRO A 260 -5.89 -0.61 10.83
C PRO A 260 -6.80 -1.08 11.97
N ILE A 261 -6.20 -1.66 13.00
CA ILE A 261 -6.92 -1.96 14.25
C ILE A 261 -7.37 -0.62 14.86
N PRO A 262 -8.58 -0.55 15.44
CA PRO A 262 -9.05 0.67 16.08
C PRO A 262 -8.03 1.20 17.09
N ILE A 263 -7.64 2.47 16.95
CA ILE A 263 -6.60 3.12 17.77
C ILE A 263 -6.97 3.09 19.26
N SER A 264 -8.27 3.14 19.59
CA SER A 264 -8.77 3.00 20.96
C SER A 264 -8.32 1.71 21.63
N TYR A 265 -8.24 0.62 20.87
CA TYR A 265 -7.77 -0.67 21.37
C TYR A 265 -6.28 -0.61 21.75
N GLY A 266 -5.45 0.11 20.98
CA GLY A 266 -4.06 0.41 21.32
C GLY A 266 -3.88 1.22 22.58
N ILE A 267 -4.54 2.37 22.65
CA ILE A 267 -4.41 3.29 23.77
C ILE A 267 -4.89 2.62 25.06
N HIS A 268 -6.05 1.94 25.04
CA HIS A 268 -6.59 1.28 26.22
C HIS A 268 -5.73 0.12 26.70
N LEU A 269 -5.16 -0.66 25.79
CA LEU A 269 -4.33 -1.78 26.18
C LEU A 269 -3.01 -1.32 26.81
N LYS A 270 -2.38 -0.26 26.28
CA LYS A 270 -1.25 0.42 26.93
C LYS A 270 -1.60 0.91 28.33
N GLN A 271 -2.74 1.57 28.49
CA GLN A 271 -3.21 2.07 29.78
C GLN A 271 -3.43 0.93 30.78
N CYS A 272 -4.08 -0.16 30.37
CA CYS A 272 -4.33 -1.33 31.20
C CYS A 272 -3.04 -2.02 31.65
N VAL A 273 -2.09 -2.26 30.74
CA VAL A 273 -0.78 -2.83 31.07
C VAL A 273 -0.01 -1.92 32.03
N THR A 274 0.01 -0.62 31.76
CA THR A 274 0.70 0.37 32.60
C THR A 274 0.11 0.42 34.01
N LEU A 275 -1.22 0.51 34.14
CA LEU A 275 -1.90 0.51 35.45
C LEU A 275 -1.67 -0.79 36.22
N TYR A 276 -1.70 -1.93 35.52
CA TYR A 276 -1.40 -3.24 36.10
C TYR A 276 0.03 -3.29 36.66
N LEU A 277 1.02 -2.83 35.90
CA LEU A 277 2.42 -2.79 36.34
C LEU A 277 2.66 -1.85 37.52
N PHE A 278 1.92 -0.73 37.60
CA PHE A 278 1.96 0.16 38.77
C PHE A 278 1.29 -0.42 40.02
N ALA A 279 0.23 -1.22 39.85
CA ALA A 279 -0.46 -1.86 40.97
C ALA A 279 0.32 -3.06 41.53
N LEU A 280 1.08 -3.77 40.69
CA LEU A 280 1.81 -4.99 41.03
C LEU A 280 2.78 -4.86 42.23
N PRO A 281 3.64 -3.83 42.36
CA PRO A 281 4.53 -3.71 43.51
C PRO A 281 3.77 -3.46 44.82
N LEU A 282 2.63 -2.77 44.79
CA LEU A 282 1.84 -2.47 45.99
C LEU A 282 1.15 -3.72 46.55
N THR A 283 0.86 -4.70 45.70
CA THR A 283 0.22 -5.96 46.12
C THR A 283 1.23 -6.97 46.62
N LEU A 284 2.40 -7.08 45.97
CA LEU A 284 3.43 -8.08 46.30
C LEU A 284 4.35 -7.70 47.46
N VAL A 285 4.44 -6.40 47.84
CA VAL A 285 5.41 -5.93 48.84
C VAL A 285 5.26 -6.60 50.21
N ASN A 286 4.03 -6.95 50.62
CA ASN A 286 3.77 -7.56 51.92
C ASN A 286 4.24 -9.01 52.00
N ASP A 287 4.26 -9.71 50.87
CA ASP A 287 4.59 -11.15 50.80
C ASP A 287 6.06 -11.36 50.44
N LEU A 288 6.62 -10.53 49.53
CA LEU A 288 7.97 -10.72 48.98
C LEU A 288 9.00 -9.68 49.48
N GLY A 289 8.58 -8.62 50.17
CA GLY A 289 9.47 -7.59 50.68
C GLY A 289 10.40 -7.03 49.59
N TRP A 290 11.71 -7.01 49.83
CA TRP A 290 12.72 -6.52 48.88
C TRP A 290 12.82 -7.32 47.57
N ALA A 291 12.42 -8.60 47.56
CA ALA A 291 12.41 -9.41 46.34
C ALA A 291 11.37 -8.93 45.32
N THR A 292 10.42 -8.08 45.73
CA THR A 292 9.42 -7.45 44.86
C THR A 292 10.07 -6.66 43.72
N VAL A 293 11.15 -5.92 43.98
CA VAL A 293 11.81 -5.05 42.99
C VAL A 293 12.33 -5.83 41.78
N PRO A 294 13.19 -6.87 41.92
CA PRO A 294 13.67 -7.62 40.77
C PRO A 294 12.56 -8.39 40.04
N ILE A 295 11.58 -8.92 40.78
CA ILE A 295 10.47 -9.70 40.19
C ILE A 295 9.56 -8.79 39.35
N VAL A 296 9.12 -7.66 39.90
CA VAL A 296 8.31 -6.67 39.16
C VAL A 296 9.06 -6.17 37.93
N THR A 297 10.38 -5.97 38.02
CA THR A 297 11.20 -5.53 36.87
C THR A 297 11.16 -6.55 35.72
N VAL A 298 11.29 -7.85 36.02
CA VAL A 298 11.19 -8.90 35.00
C VAL A 298 9.79 -8.94 34.39
N VAL A 299 8.75 -8.83 35.21
CA VAL A 299 7.36 -8.80 34.73
C VAL A 299 7.08 -7.55 33.88
N ALA A 300 7.57 -6.38 34.29
CA ALA A 300 7.42 -5.16 33.52
C ALA A 300 8.12 -5.26 32.17
N PHE A 301 9.34 -5.82 32.15
CA PHE A 301 10.07 -6.07 30.91
C PHE A 301 9.30 -6.99 29.95
N THR A 302 8.70 -8.08 30.44
CA THR A 302 7.95 -9.01 29.58
C THR A 302 6.65 -8.39 29.03
N PHE A 303 5.84 -7.74 29.89
CA PHE A 303 4.58 -7.15 29.45
C PHE A 303 4.78 -5.95 28.52
N MET A 304 5.71 -5.04 28.84
CA MET A 304 6.04 -3.92 27.96
C MET A 304 6.72 -4.37 26.66
N GLY A 305 7.56 -5.41 26.72
CA GLY A 305 8.21 -5.98 25.54
C GLY A 305 7.21 -6.55 24.53
N ILE A 306 6.23 -7.34 24.99
CA ILE A 306 5.18 -7.89 24.11
C ILE A 306 4.30 -6.78 23.54
N GLU A 307 3.96 -5.78 24.35
CA GLU A 307 3.16 -4.62 23.92
C GLU A 307 3.88 -3.83 22.82
N GLY A 308 5.17 -3.54 23.01
CA GLY A 308 6.00 -2.86 22.01
C GLY A 308 6.16 -3.66 20.70
N ILE A 309 6.30 -4.99 20.79
CA ILE A 309 6.34 -5.85 19.59
C ILE A 309 5.00 -5.78 18.84
N ALA A 310 3.87 -5.79 19.55
CA ALA A 310 2.55 -5.77 18.94
C ALA A 310 2.27 -4.48 18.15
N ASP A 311 2.78 -3.35 18.65
CA ASP A 311 2.73 -2.06 17.97
C ASP A 311 3.57 -2.03 16.70
N GLU A 312 4.78 -2.59 16.77
CA GLU A 312 5.72 -2.58 15.65
C GLU A 312 5.22 -3.44 14.48
N ILE A 313 4.62 -4.58 14.76
CA ILE A 313 4.07 -5.46 13.70
C ILE A 313 2.71 -5.00 13.15
N GLU A 314 2.17 -3.87 13.59
CA GLU A 314 0.84 -3.38 13.19
C GLU A 314 0.80 -2.88 11.73
N MET A 315 1.89 -2.29 11.24
CA MET A 315 1.99 -1.67 9.91
C MET A 315 3.15 -2.26 9.09
N PRO A 316 2.97 -3.44 8.45
CA PRO A 316 4.08 -4.18 7.84
C PRO A 316 4.73 -3.55 6.61
N PHE A 317 4.19 -2.46 6.06
CA PHE A 317 4.60 -1.86 4.78
C PHE A 317 5.34 -0.53 4.93
N GLY A 318 5.75 -0.16 6.15
CA GLY A 318 6.46 1.08 6.40
C GLY A 318 7.90 1.09 5.87
N VAL A 319 8.72 1.88 6.55
CA VAL A 319 10.14 2.12 6.23
C VAL A 319 11.03 1.69 7.40
N ASP A 320 10.45 1.13 8.47
CA ASP A 320 11.20 0.73 9.64
C ASP A 320 12.01 -0.56 9.36
N GLU A 321 13.12 -0.75 10.07
CA GLU A 321 14.00 -1.92 9.86
C GLU A 321 13.29 -3.26 10.12
N ARG A 322 12.19 -3.24 10.90
CA ARG A 322 11.43 -4.44 11.29
C ARG A 322 10.19 -4.67 10.41
N ASP A 323 9.92 -3.76 9.47
CA ASP A 323 8.88 -3.92 8.46
C ASP A 323 9.31 -4.91 7.37
N LEU A 324 8.39 -5.20 6.44
CA LEU A 324 8.72 -6.02 5.29
C LEU A 324 9.77 -5.30 4.43
N PRO A 325 10.87 -5.98 4.05
CA PRO A 325 11.91 -5.38 3.22
C PRO A 325 11.48 -5.33 1.75
N LEU A 326 10.49 -4.47 1.45
CA LEU A 326 9.90 -4.35 0.11
C LEU A 326 10.94 -3.90 -0.93
N ASP A 327 11.89 -3.06 -0.52
CA ASP A 327 12.99 -2.60 -1.39
C ASP A 327 13.88 -3.76 -1.83
N LEU A 328 14.19 -4.69 -0.91
CA LEU A 328 14.95 -5.90 -1.23
C LEU A 328 14.15 -6.78 -2.20
N TYR A 329 12.86 -7.00 -1.93
CA TYR A 329 12.02 -7.84 -2.81
C TYR A 329 11.91 -7.27 -4.22
N CYS A 330 11.76 -5.95 -4.36
CA CYS A 330 11.73 -5.30 -5.66
C CYS A 330 13.09 -5.36 -6.38
N ARG A 331 14.20 -5.19 -5.65
CA ARG A 331 15.55 -5.30 -6.23
C ARG A 331 15.83 -6.72 -6.74
N ASP A 332 15.54 -7.74 -5.93
CA ASP A 332 15.71 -9.14 -6.34
C ASP A 332 14.86 -9.45 -7.58
N LEU A 333 13.62 -8.95 -7.62
CA LEU A 333 12.75 -9.09 -8.79
C LEU A 333 13.29 -8.36 -10.02
N LYS A 334 13.92 -7.20 -9.85
CA LYS A 334 14.57 -6.45 -10.95
C LYS A 334 15.73 -7.25 -11.53
N GLU A 335 16.62 -7.76 -10.68
CA GLU A 335 17.78 -8.57 -11.10
C GLU A 335 17.35 -9.85 -11.83
N GLU A 336 16.19 -10.43 -11.50
CA GLU A 336 15.66 -11.60 -12.19
C GLU A 336 15.04 -11.30 -13.56
N ILE A 337 14.55 -10.08 -13.78
CA ILE A 337 13.85 -9.68 -15.02
C ILE A 337 14.82 -9.09 -16.04
N GLU A 338 15.89 -8.42 -15.59
CA GLU A 338 16.95 -7.86 -16.44
C GLU A 338 17.88 -8.94 -17.02
#